data_AF-A0A1G0J8N4-F1
#
_entry.id   AF-A0A1G0J8N4-F1
#
_cell.length_a   1.000
_cell.length_b   1.000
_cell.length_c   1.000
_cell.angle_alpha   90.00
_cell.angle_beta   90.00
_cell.angle_gamma   90.00
#
_symmetry.space_group_name_H-M   'P 1'
#
loop_
_entity.id
_entity.type
_entity.pdbx_description
1 polymer ?
#
loop_
_entity_poly.entity_id
_entity_poly.type
_entity_poly.pdbx_seq_one_letter_code
_entity_poly.pdbx_strand_id
1 'polypeptide(L)'
;MGGGGSTWDGITYDPQTNLVYVGVGNGSPWNPLLRSPKGGENLYSVSIVALDADTGELKWHYQEIPEEQWDFDATAQILVADLEINGELKHVLMHATKSGYFYLVDAANGKLLGAKNFVASNWTNGYDLTTGRPKLNPEAM
;
A
#
# COMPACT_ATOMS: atom_id res chain seq x y z
N MET A 1 13.26 -2.98 -14.14
CA MET A 1 12.77 -1.66 -14.60
C MET A 1 11.28 -1.80 -14.86
N GLY A 2 10.42 -1.32 -13.96
CA GLY A 2 9.00 -1.11 -14.27
C GLY A 2 8.81 0.40 -14.41
N GLY A 3 8.40 0.87 -15.58
CA GLY A 3 8.18 2.30 -15.82
C GLY A 3 6.82 2.68 -15.28
N GLY A 4 6.71 3.31 -14.12
CA GLY A 4 5.43 3.61 -13.47
C GLY A 4 5.68 4.15 -12.07
N GLY A 5 4.71 4.00 -11.17
CA GLY A 5 4.86 4.43 -9.78
C GLY A 5 4.83 5.95 -9.61
N SER A 6 4.06 6.66 -10.44
CA SER A 6 3.84 8.09 -10.27
C SER A 6 3.10 8.37 -8.96
N THR A 7 3.54 9.40 -8.24
CA THR A 7 2.95 9.85 -6.96
C THR A 7 2.09 11.09 -7.21
N TRP A 8 0.83 10.89 -7.60
CA TRP A 8 0.01 11.95 -8.21
C TRP A 8 -1.13 12.50 -7.33
N ASP A 9 -1.37 11.93 -6.14
CA ASP A 9 -2.45 12.40 -5.24
C ASP A 9 -2.06 12.23 -3.75
N GLY A 10 -2.40 11.10 -3.13
CA GLY A 10 -2.28 10.85 -1.69
C GLY A 10 -0.89 11.12 -1.11
N ILE A 11 -0.76 12.27 -0.45
CA ILE A 11 0.43 12.70 0.30
C ILE A 11 -0.05 13.28 1.63
N THR A 12 0.41 12.70 2.73
CA THR A 12 0.01 13.10 4.09
C THR A 12 1.24 13.26 4.96
N TYR A 13 1.40 14.44 5.57
CA TYR A 13 2.36 14.66 6.65
C TYR A 13 1.72 14.32 8.00
N ASP A 14 2.43 13.57 8.82
CA ASP A 14 2.07 13.32 10.21
C ASP A 14 3.11 13.93 11.17
N PRO A 15 2.74 14.94 11.98
CA PRO A 15 3.64 15.54 12.94
C PRO A 15 3.99 14.62 14.12
N GLN A 16 3.20 13.58 14.41
CA GLN A 16 3.47 12.68 15.54
C GLN A 16 4.68 11.78 15.26
N THR A 17 4.81 11.31 14.02
CA THR A 17 5.97 10.51 13.57
C THR A 17 7.05 11.33 12.87
N ASN A 18 6.74 12.57 12.48
CA ASN A 18 7.55 13.42 11.60
C ASN A 18 7.83 12.77 10.24
N LEU A 19 6.82 12.10 9.69
CA LEU A 19 6.90 11.39 8.41
C LEU A 19 5.95 12.00 7.38
N VAL A 20 6.36 11.94 6.11
CA VAL A 20 5.49 12.16 4.95
C VAL A 20 5.19 10.81 4.33
N TYR A 21 3.92 10.43 4.33
CA TYR A 21 3.42 9.24 3.65
C TYR A 21 3.03 9.59 2.23
N VAL A 22 3.58 8.86 1.27
CA VAL A 22 3.33 9.06 -0.16
C VAL A 22 2.78 7.78 -0.76
N GLY A 23 1.60 7.89 -1.36
CA GLY A 23 1.00 6.84 -2.16
C GLY A 23 1.67 6.72 -3.53
N VAL A 24 2.04 5.50 -3.92
CA VAL A 24 2.73 5.21 -5.17
C VAL A 24 1.80 4.51 -6.15
N GLY A 25 1.74 5.02 -7.39
CA GLY A 25 0.88 4.47 -8.44
C GLY A 25 1.26 3.06 -8.90
N ASN A 26 0.46 2.57 -9.84
CA ASN A 26 0.65 1.29 -10.53
C ASN A 26 1.89 1.26 -11.44
N GLY A 27 2.28 0.06 -11.86
CA GLY A 27 3.37 -0.13 -12.81
C GLY A 27 2.92 0.02 -14.27
N SER A 28 3.78 0.54 -15.16
CA SER A 28 3.54 0.54 -16.62
C SER A 28 4.59 -0.27 -17.41
N PRO A 29 4.18 -0.96 -18.48
CA PRO A 29 2.78 -1.26 -18.83
C PRO A 29 2.09 -2.08 -17.71
N TRP A 30 0.75 -2.10 -17.70
CA TRP A 30 0.02 -2.80 -16.63
C TRP A 30 0.30 -4.30 -16.61
N ASN A 31 0.47 -4.90 -17.80
CA ASN A 31 0.80 -6.31 -17.93
C ASN A 31 2.21 -6.61 -17.37
N PRO A 32 2.34 -7.40 -16.27
CA PRO A 32 3.63 -7.68 -15.66
C PRO A 32 4.55 -8.53 -16.54
N LEU A 33 4.00 -9.37 -17.44
CA LEU A 33 4.83 -10.19 -18.34
C LEU A 33 5.61 -9.32 -19.33
N LEU A 34 5.13 -8.12 -19.62
CA LEU A 34 5.83 -7.12 -20.42
C LEU A 34 6.68 -6.18 -19.56
N ARG A 35 6.13 -5.72 -18.42
CA ARG A 35 6.78 -4.76 -17.52
C ARG A 35 7.97 -5.36 -16.78
N SER A 36 7.81 -6.57 -16.28
CA SER A 36 8.85 -7.34 -15.57
C SER A 36 8.81 -8.81 -16.00
N PRO A 37 9.39 -9.17 -17.17
CA PRO A 37 9.35 -10.54 -17.67
C PRO A 37 10.01 -11.59 -16.76
N LYS A 38 10.85 -11.14 -15.81
CA LYS A 38 11.49 -12.00 -14.79
C LYS A 38 10.68 -12.08 -13.50
N GLY A 39 9.49 -11.48 -13.48
CA GLY A 39 8.63 -11.31 -12.32
C GLY A 39 9.21 -10.36 -11.27
N GLY A 40 8.75 -10.53 -10.04
CA GLY A 40 9.21 -9.80 -8.87
C GLY A 40 8.23 -8.73 -8.42
N GLU A 41 8.45 -8.23 -7.20
CA GLU A 41 7.49 -7.37 -6.50
C GLU A 41 7.26 -6.01 -7.18
N ASN A 42 8.17 -5.58 -8.05
CA ASN A 42 8.13 -4.28 -8.74
C ASN A 42 8.12 -3.09 -7.78
N LEU A 43 8.84 -3.20 -6.65
CA LEU A 43 8.95 -2.12 -5.69
C LEU A 43 9.46 -0.81 -6.34
N TYR A 44 8.92 0.35 -6.00
CA TYR A 44 7.90 0.62 -4.97
C TYR A 44 6.48 0.83 -5.54
N SER A 45 6.13 0.28 -6.70
CA SER A 45 4.77 0.45 -7.24
C SER A 45 3.71 -0.07 -6.26
N VAL A 46 2.58 0.62 -6.18
CA VAL A 46 1.43 0.24 -5.34
C VAL A 46 1.84 0.06 -3.88
N SER A 47 2.65 1.01 -3.41
CA SER A 47 3.11 1.08 -2.04
C SER A 47 2.71 2.40 -1.42
N ILE A 48 2.62 2.40 -0.09
CA ILE A 48 2.86 3.59 0.71
C ILE A 48 4.35 3.62 1.02
N VAL A 49 5.00 4.74 0.77
CA VAL A 49 6.36 5.01 1.25
C VAL A 49 6.32 6.09 2.32
N ALA A 50 6.99 5.84 3.45
CA ALA A 50 7.11 6.80 4.54
C ALA A 50 8.50 7.41 4.53
N LEU A 51 8.55 8.72 4.31
CA LEU A 51 9.78 9.49 4.20
C LEU A 51 9.93 10.35 5.44
N ASP A 52 11.16 10.45 5.93
CA ASP A 52 11.53 11.45 6.92
C ASP A 52 11.22 12.86 6.40
N ALA A 53 10.46 13.66 7.15
CA ALA A 53 9.99 14.96 6.67
C ALA A 53 11.12 15.98 6.47
N ASP A 54 12.23 15.85 7.19
CA ASP A 54 13.35 16.79 7.13
C ASP A 54 14.36 16.42 6.04
N THR A 55 14.57 15.12 5.83
CA THR A 55 15.67 14.60 4.98
C THR A 55 15.19 13.92 3.70
N GLY A 56 13.93 13.50 3.64
CA GLY A 56 13.40 12.68 2.54
C GLY A 56 13.89 11.23 2.55
N GLU A 57 14.62 10.80 3.59
CA GLU A 57 15.07 9.42 3.72
C GLU A 57 13.89 8.46 3.91
N LEU A 58 13.91 7.34 3.17
CA LEU A 58 12.93 6.28 3.35
C LEU A 58 13.08 5.64 4.74
N LYS A 59 12.03 5.73 5.57
CA LYS A 59 11.98 5.07 6.88
C LYS A 59 11.36 3.68 6.78
N TRP A 60 10.24 3.57 6.08
CA TRP A 60 9.58 2.29 5.82
C TRP A 60 8.72 2.38 4.55
N HIS A 61 8.32 1.22 4.04
CA HIS A 61 7.30 1.13 3.00
C HIS A 61 6.38 -0.06 3.28
N TYR A 62 5.13 0.05 2.84
CA TYR A 62 4.20 -1.06 2.80
C TYR A 62 3.65 -1.18 1.38
N GLN A 63 3.91 -2.31 0.73
CA GLN A 63 3.40 -2.59 -0.60
C GLN A 63 2.08 -3.35 -0.52
N GLU A 64 0.99 -2.71 -0.92
CA GLU A 64 -0.35 -3.29 -0.86
C GLU A 64 -0.50 -4.43 -1.86
N ILE A 65 0.01 -4.25 -3.08
CA ILE A 65 -0.14 -5.21 -4.18
C ILE A 65 1.21 -5.42 -4.87
N PRO A 66 1.92 -6.51 -4.55
CA PRO A 66 3.13 -6.89 -5.28
C PRO A 66 2.78 -7.28 -6.71
N GLU A 67 3.65 -6.93 -7.66
CA GLU A 67 3.48 -7.30 -9.07
C GLU A 67 2.09 -6.93 -9.65
N GLU A 68 1.54 -5.79 -9.24
CA GLU A 68 0.18 -5.36 -9.58
C GLU A 68 -0.13 -5.34 -11.11
N GLN A 69 -1.31 -5.79 -11.53
CA GLN A 69 -1.63 -6.11 -12.94
C GLN A 69 -2.87 -5.42 -13.52
N TRP A 70 -3.63 -4.71 -12.69
CA TRP A 70 -5.02 -4.27 -12.92
C TRP A 70 -5.21 -2.76 -12.89
N ASP A 71 -4.13 -1.97 -12.89
CA ASP A 71 -4.19 -0.51 -12.69
C ASP A 71 -4.74 -0.11 -11.31
N PHE A 72 -4.52 -0.92 -10.28
CA PHE A 72 -4.77 -0.58 -8.89
C PHE A 72 -3.60 0.22 -8.33
N ASP A 73 -3.76 1.53 -8.28
CA ASP A 73 -2.84 2.44 -7.61
C ASP A 73 -3.03 2.45 -6.08
N ALA A 74 -1.98 2.88 -5.37
CA ALA A 74 -2.01 3.19 -3.95
C ALA A 74 -1.95 4.71 -3.72
N THR A 75 -2.50 5.51 -4.65
CA THR A 75 -2.44 6.98 -4.60
C THR A 75 -3.67 7.61 -3.98
N ALA A 76 -4.63 6.83 -3.49
CA ALA A 76 -5.81 7.36 -2.83
C ALA A 76 -5.44 8.16 -1.56
N GLN A 77 -6.41 8.90 -1.02
CA GLN A 77 -6.18 9.71 0.17
C GLN A 77 -5.72 8.85 1.36
N ILE A 78 -4.62 9.28 1.98
CA ILE A 78 -4.04 8.67 3.17
C ILE A 78 -4.51 9.44 4.39
N LEU A 79 -5.14 8.76 5.35
CA LEU A 79 -5.56 9.36 6.61
C LEU A 79 -4.74 8.79 7.77
N VAL A 80 -4.46 9.61 8.78
CA VAL A 80 -3.85 9.15 10.03
C VAL A 80 -4.74 9.47 11.22
N ALA A 81 -4.82 8.56 12.18
CA ALA A 81 -5.60 8.73 13.40
C ALA A 81 -5.13 7.78 14.51
N ASP A 82 -5.46 8.12 15.75
CA ASP A 82 -5.37 7.18 16.87
C ASP A 82 -6.67 6.36 16.96
N LEU A 83 -6.56 5.03 16.87
CA LEU A 83 -7.68 4.11 17.00
C LEU A 83 -7.43 3.10 18.13
N GLU A 84 -8.46 2.75 18.88
CA GLU A 84 -8.41 1.63 19.81
C GLU A 84 -8.57 0.32 19.03
N ILE A 85 -7.52 -0.50 19.01
CA ILE A 85 -7.48 -1.79 18.30
C ILE A 85 -7.10 -2.87 19.31
N ASN A 86 -8.02 -3.81 19.55
CA ASN A 86 -7.86 -4.89 20.54
C ASN A 86 -7.54 -4.39 21.97
N GLY A 87 -8.13 -3.25 22.36
CA GLY A 87 -7.93 -2.65 23.69
C GLY A 87 -6.62 -1.86 23.84
N GLU A 88 -5.86 -1.66 22.75
CA GLU A 88 -4.65 -0.85 22.72
C GLU A 88 -4.86 0.35 21.79
N LEU A 89 -4.54 1.56 22.26
CA LEU A 89 -4.55 2.74 21.41
C LEU A 89 -3.35 2.68 20.45
N LYS A 90 -3.60 2.71 19.14
CA LYS A 90 -2.58 2.65 18.10
C LYS A 90 -2.70 3.85 17.17
N HIS A 91 -1.57 4.48 16.86
CA HIS A 91 -1.47 5.49 15.80
C HIS A 91 -1.39 4.80 14.45
N VAL A 92 -2.41 4.97 13.60
CA VAL A 92 -2.57 4.19 12.37
C VAL A 92 -2.75 5.06 11.15
N LEU A 93 -2.21 4.57 10.05
CA LEU A 93 -2.51 5.00 8.70
C LEU A 93 -3.68 4.16 8.17
N MET A 94 -4.68 4.86 7.64
CA MET A 94 -5.87 4.29 7.02
C MET A 94 -5.89 4.61 5.53
N HIS A 95 -6.15 3.62 4.70
CA HIS A 95 -6.09 3.78 3.25
C HIS A 95 -7.15 2.93 2.54
N ALA A 96 -7.99 3.55 1.72
CA ALA A 96 -9.04 2.88 0.96
C ALA A 96 -8.75 3.03 -0.53
N THR A 97 -8.30 1.97 -1.19
CA THR A 97 -7.72 2.07 -2.54
C THR A 97 -8.61 1.51 -3.64
N LYS A 98 -8.21 1.75 -4.89
CA LYS A 98 -8.87 1.26 -6.10
C LYS A 98 -8.99 -0.27 -6.15
N SER A 99 -8.17 -0.97 -5.37
CA SER A 99 -8.23 -2.42 -5.16
C SER A 99 -9.53 -2.91 -4.49
N GLY A 100 -10.30 -2.01 -3.89
CA GLY A 100 -11.49 -2.32 -3.11
C GLY A 100 -11.21 -2.75 -1.67
N TYR A 101 -9.96 -2.59 -1.20
CA TYR A 101 -9.52 -2.88 0.16
C TYR A 101 -9.30 -1.62 1.00
N PHE A 102 -9.69 -1.72 2.27
CA PHE A 102 -9.37 -0.77 3.32
C PHE A 102 -8.25 -1.36 4.16
N TYR A 103 -7.13 -0.64 4.24
CA TYR A 103 -5.93 -1.01 4.96
C TYR A 103 -5.78 -0.19 6.23
N LEU A 104 -5.38 -0.87 7.30
CA LEU A 104 -4.90 -0.29 8.54
C LEU A 104 -3.43 -0.67 8.70
N VAL A 105 -2.56 0.33 8.73
CA VAL A 105 -1.11 0.17 8.83
C VAL A 105 -0.62 0.96 10.04
N ASP A 106 0.31 0.41 10.80
CA ASP A 106 0.97 1.15 11.87
C ASP A 106 1.78 2.31 11.26
N ALA A 107 1.43 3.54 11.63
CA ALA A 107 1.97 4.75 11.03
C ALA A 107 3.47 4.98 11.35
N ALA A 108 3.99 4.37 12.42
CA ALA A 108 5.39 4.52 12.82
C ALA A 108 6.32 3.53 12.11
N ASN A 109 5.83 2.33 11.77
CA ASN A 109 6.70 1.23 11.29
C ASN A 109 6.22 0.51 10.03
N GLY A 110 5.06 0.87 9.47
CA GLY A 110 4.55 0.29 8.22
C GLY A 110 3.99 -1.13 8.35
N LYS A 111 3.83 -1.66 9.57
CA LYS A 111 3.27 -3.00 9.77
C LYS A 111 1.78 -3.01 9.46
N LEU A 112 1.34 -3.94 8.61
CA LEU A 112 -0.08 -4.18 8.37
C LEU A 112 -0.77 -4.67 9.66
N LEU A 113 -1.81 -3.96 10.09
CA LEU A 113 -2.64 -4.28 11.25
C LEU A 113 -3.96 -4.94 10.83
N GLY A 114 -4.48 -4.58 9.65
CA GLY A 114 -5.69 -5.16 9.11
C GLY A 114 -5.91 -4.76 7.65
N ALA A 115 -6.52 -5.64 6.86
CA ALA A 115 -6.97 -5.34 5.51
C ALA A 115 -8.30 -6.04 5.26
N LYS A 116 -9.31 -5.29 4.86
CA LYS A 116 -10.66 -5.83 4.57
C LYS A 116 -11.24 -5.15 3.35
N ASN A 117 -11.90 -5.92 2.50
CA ASN A 117 -12.60 -5.37 1.36
C ASN A 117 -13.82 -4.54 1.82
N PHE A 118 -13.96 -3.33 1.28
CA PHE A 118 -15.13 -2.47 1.52
C PHE A 118 -16.16 -2.53 0.38
N VAL A 119 -15.80 -3.22 -0.70
CA VAL A 119 -16.69 -3.60 -1.82
C VAL A 119 -16.49 -5.08 -2.15
N ALA A 120 -17.39 -5.67 -2.93
CA ALA A 120 -17.17 -7.00 -3.48
C ALA A 120 -15.92 -7.00 -4.36
N SER A 121 -15.03 -7.96 -4.16
CA SER A 121 -13.74 -8.06 -4.84
C SER A 121 -13.35 -9.52 -4.99
N ASN A 122 -12.78 -9.89 -6.14
CA ASN A 122 -12.44 -11.27 -6.49
C ASN A 122 -10.96 -11.48 -6.84
N TRP A 123 -10.13 -10.43 -6.85
CA TRP A 123 -8.70 -10.53 -7.22
C TRP A 123 -7.83 -11.17 -6.12
N THR A 124 -8.33 -11.19 -4.88
CA THR A 124 -7.62 -11.76 -3.72
C THR A 124 -8.59 -12.40 -2.74
N ASN A 125 -8.14 -13.47 -2.08
CA ASN A 125 -8.83 -14.20 -1.01
C ASN A 125 -8.56 -13.60 0.39
N GLY A 126 -8.13 -12.33 0.44
CA GLY A 126 -7.79 -11.60 1.65
C GLY A 126 -6.28 -11.39 1.82
N TYR A 127 -5.86 -11.02 3.03
CA TYR A 127 -4.46 -10.74 3.35
C TYR A 127 -3.96 -11.66 4.44
N ASP A 128 -2.68 -12.02 4.37
CA ASP A 128 -1.96 -12.62 5.48
C ASP A 128 -1.33 -11.51 6.32
N LEU A 129 -1.85 -11.31 7.54
CA LEU A 129 -1.34 -10.29 8.46
C LEU A 129 0.06 -10.60 9.02
N THR A 130 0.53 -11.85 8.89
CA THR A 130 1.88 -12.25 9.31
C THR A 130 2.92 -11.75 8.32
N THR A 131 2.63 -11.89 7.02
CA THR A 131 3.54 -11.51 5.94
C THR A 131 3.23 -10.12 5.37
N GLY A 132 2.03 -9.58 5.63
CA GLY A 132 1.52 -8.34 5.06
C GLY A 132 1.05 -8.47 3.61
N ARG A 133 1.02 -9.68 3.04
CA ARG A 133 0.82 -9.90 1.59
C ARG A 133 -0.62 -10.31 1.25
N PRO A 134 -1.13 -9.94 0.05
CA PRO A 134 -2.40 -10.45 -0.44
C PRO A 134 -2.29 -11.94 -0.78
N LYS A 135 -3.38 -12.67 -0.55
CA LYS A 135 -3.56 -14.07 -0.98
C LYS A 135 -4.25 -14.06 -2.35
N LEU A 136 -3.48 -13.79 -3.40
CA LEU A 136 -3.99 -13.64 -4.77
C LEU A 136 -4.91 -14.81 -5.16
N ASN A 137 -6.00 -14.49 -5.86
CA ASN A 137 -6.92 -15.49 -6.38
C ASN A 137 -6.46 -15.96 -7.76
N PRO A 138 -6.01 -17.22 -7.94
CA PRO A 138 -5.51 -17.71 -9.23
C PRO A 138 -6.53 -17.66 -10.37
N GLU A 139 -7.83 -17.66 -10.06
CA GLU A 139 -8.89 -17.59 -11.08
C GLU A 139 -9.11 -16.17 -11.64
N ALA A 140 -8.52 -15.15 -10.99
CA ALA A 140 -8.63 -13.75 -11.38
C ALA A 140 -7.32 -13.18 -11.97
N MET A 141 -6.34 -14.05 -12.22
CA MET A 141 -4.98 -13.73 -12.68
C MET A 141 -4.79 -14.04 -14.17
#